data_AF-A0A7J7TL06-F1
#
_entry.id   AF-A0A7J7TL06-F1
#
_cell.length_a   1.000
_cell.length_b   1.000
_cell.length_c   1.000
_cell.angle_alpha   90.00
_cell.angle_beta   90.00
_cell.angle_gamma   90.00
#
_symmetry.space_group_name_H-M   'P 1'
#
loop_
_entity.id
_entity.type
_entity.pdbx_description
1 polymer ?
#
loop_
_entity_poly.entity_id
_entity_poly.type
_entity_poly.pdbx_seq_one_letter_code
_entity_poly.pdbx_strand_id
1 'polypeptide(L)'
;MELEPELLLQEARENVEAAQSYRRELGQRLQGLRAARRQIKESASQTRDVLKQHFNDLKGTLGKLLDERLVTLLQEVDTIEQETIKPLDDCQKLIEHGVNTAEDLVQEGEIAILGGVGEQNEKLWSFTKKASHIQLDRWMMTLQPKITDSSSVNVLQIILRMYMWALKRNS
;
A
#
# COMPACT_ATOMS: atom_id res chain seq x y z
N MET A 1 54.73 70.41 -47.91
CA MET A 1 53.57 70.56 -48.80
C MET A 1 52.38 70.72 -47.87
N GLU A 2 51.97 71.96 -47.60
CA GLU A 2 50.75 72.22 -46.84
C GLU A 2 49.56 71.85 -47.75
N LEU A 3 48.65 71.03 -47.26
CA LEU A 3 47.42 70.71 -47.98
C LEU A 3 46.63 72.00 -48.22
N GLU A 4 46.16 72.19 -49.46
CA GLU A 4 45.31 73.33 -49.79
C GLU A 4 44.06 73.35 -48.87
N PRO A 5 43.68 74.51 -48.31
CA PRO A 5 42.57 74.62 -47.36
C PRO A 5 41.25 74.04 -47.87
N GLU A 6 41.04 74.05 -49.19
CA GLU A 6 39.86 73.53 -49.86
C GLU A 6 39.77 72.00 -49.81
N LEU A 7 40.90 71.30 -49.93
CA LEU A 7 40.99 69.84 -49.79
C LEU A 7 40.65 69.39 -48.38
N LEU A 8 41.19 70.08 -47.36
CA LEU A 8 40.88 69.80 -45.96
C LEU A 8 39.39 70.04 -45.63
N LEU A 9 38.79 71.06 -46.24
CA LEU A 9 37.37 71.36 -46.09
C LEU A 9 36.48 70.26 -46.68
N GLN A 10 36.85 69.74 -47.85
CA GLN A 10 36.13 68.65 -48.50
C GLN A 10 36.25 67.35 -47.69
N GLU A 11 37.44 66.99 -47.25
CA GLU A 11 37.68 65.80 -46.41
C GLU A 11 36.92 65.89 -45.07
N ALA A 12 36.89 67.06 -44.44
CA ALA A 12 36.12 67.27 -43.21
C ALA A 12 34.61 67.03 -43.43
N ARG A 13 34.05 67.44 -44.58
CA ARG A 13 32.64 67.20 -44.91
C ARG A 13 32.33 65.71 -45.06
N GLU A 14 33.17 65.01 -45.81
CA GLU A 14 33.02 63.55 -46.01
C GLU A 14 33.14 62.79 -44.69
N ASN A 15 34.08 63.18 -43.83
CA ASN A 15 34.23 62.61 -42.50
C ASN A 15 33.01 62.87 -41.59
N VAL A 16 32.42 64.07 -41.67
CA VAL A 16 31.18 64.38 -40.95
C VAL A 16 30.01 63.52 -41.45
N GLU A 17 29.85 63.35 -42.76
CA GLU A 17 28.82 62.48 -43.33
C GLU A 17 29.01 61.02 -42.91
N ALA A 18 30.24 60.51 -42.95
CA ALA A 18 30.59 59.17 -42.50
C ALA A 18 30.26 58.98 -41.00
N ALA A 19 30.65 59.93 -40.16
CA ALA A 19 30.34 59.90 -38.72
C ALA A 19 28.84 59.95 -38.44
N GLN A 20 28.08 60.74 -39.20
CA GLN A 20 26.61 60.79 -39.10
C GLN A 20 25.97 59.47 -39.51
N SER A 21 26.47 58.83 -40.58
CA SER A 21 26.03 57.51 -41.02
C SER A 21 26.28 56.46 -39.93
N TYR A 22 27.51 56.41 -39.41
CA TYR A 22 27.89 55.46 -38.36
C TYR A 22 27.08 55.64 -37.07
N ARG A 23 26.82 56.89 -36.66
CA ARG A 23 25.94 57.20 -35.52
C ARG A 23 24.52 56.65 -35.72
N ARG A 24 23.96 56.74 -36.93
CA ARG A 24 22.63 56.18 -37.23
C ARG A 24 22.65 54.66 -37.13
N GLU A 25 23.67 54.00 -37.69
CA GLU A 25 23.82 52.55 -37.64
C GLU A 25 23.97 52.04 -36.19
N LEU A 26 24.81 52.69 -35.38
CA LEU A 26 24.94 52.38 -33.95
C LEU A 26 23.61 52.57 -33.21
N GLY A 27 22.86 53.61 -33.55
CA GLY A 27 21.51 53.85 -33.02
C GLY A 27 20.56 52.68 -33.30
N GLN A 28 20.56 52.16 -34.53
CA GLN A 28 19.77 50.99 -34.92
C GLN A 28 20.22 49.72 -34.18
N ARG A 29 21.54 49.47 -34.10
CA ARG A 29 22.10 48.32 -33.37
C ARG A 29 21.74 48.37 -31.88
N LEU A 30 21.76 49.54 -31.25
CA LEU A 30 21.32 49.72 -29.86
C LEU A 30 19.84 49.41 -29.66
N GLN A 31 18.98 49.80 -30.61
CA GLN A 31 17.56 49.43 -30.57
C GLN A 31 17.37 47.92 -30.71
N GLY A 32 18.09 47.28 -31.64
CA GLY A 32 18.10 45.82 -31.81
C GLY A 32 18.52 45.10 -30.52
N LEU A 33 19.60 45.57 -29.88
CA LEU A 33 20.08 45.00 -28.61
C LEU A 33 19.02 45.11 -27.49
N ARG A 34 18.32 46.25 -27.41
CA ARG A 34 17.24 46.45 -26.43
C ARG A 34 16.07 45.50 -26.69
N ALA A 35 15.71 45.26 -27.96
CA ALA A 35 14.66 44.33 -28.34
C ALA A 35 15.06 42.88 -28.00
N ALA A 36 16.26 42.45 -28.38
CA ALA A 36 16.79 41.13 -28.05
C ALA A 36 16.81 40.88 -26.53
N ARG A 37 17.23 41.89 -25.74
CA ARG A 37 17.22 41.80 -24.28
C ARG A 37 15.82 41.62 -23.71
N ARG A 38 14.79 42.26 -24.29
CA ARG A 38 13.39 42.05 -23.87
C ARG A 38 12.94 40.63 -24.21
N GLN A 39 13.18 40.18 -25.44
CA GLN A 39 12.81 38.83 -25.87
C GLN A 39 13.42 37.74 -24.98
N ILE A 40 14.71 37.86 -24.62
CA ILE A 40 15.37 36.92 -23.71
C ILE A 40 14.69 36.89 -22.34
N LYS A 41 14.29 38.05 -21.80
CA LYS A 41 13.62 38.12 -20.50
C LYS A 41 12.23 37.52 -20.53
N GLU A 42 11.47 37.81 -21.59
CA GLU A 42 10.12 37.31 -21.81
C GLU A 42 10.13 35.79 -22.01
N SER A 43 10.99 35.29 -22.90
CA SER A 43 11.12 33.84 -23.14
C SER A 43 11.56 33.11 -21.88
N ALA A 44 12.55 33.63 -21.15
CA ALA A 44 12.99 33.04 -19.89
C ALA A 44 11.87 33.04 -18.84
N SER A 45 10.99 34.04 -18.81
CA SER A 45 9.84 34.05 -17.91
C SER A 45 8.83 32.98 -18.30
N GLN A 46 8.46 32.92 -19.58
CA GLN A 46 7.52 31.93 -20.09
C GLN A 46 8.03 30.51 -19.84
N THR A 47 9.30 30.23 -20.12
CA THR A 47 9.90 28.91 -19.84
C THR A 47 9.86 28.58 -18.36
N ARG A 48 10.15 29.54 -17.47
CA ARG A 48 10.05 29.33 -16.02
C ARG A 48 8.62 28.99 -15.59
N ASP A 49 7.61 29.66 -16.15
CA ASP A 49 6.21 29.44 -15.79
C ASP A 49 5.71 28.09 -16.31
N VAL A 50 6.07 27.72 -17.55
CA VAL A 50 5.77 26.40 -18.12
C VAL A 50 6.40 25.27 -17.29
N LEU A 51 7.66 25.41 -16.89
CA LEU A 51 8.33 24.41 -16.05
C LEU A 51 7.62 24.25 -14.70
N LYS A 52 7.27 25.35 -14.02
CA LYS A 52 6.54 25.29 -12.76
C LYS A 52 5.20 24.58 -12.92
N GLN A 53 4.45 24.92 -13.97
CA GLN A 53 3.17 24.29 -14.24
C GLN A 53 3.32 22.79 -14.48
N HIS A 54 4.24 22.39 -15.36
CA HIS A 54 4.50 20.98 -15.66
C HIS A 54 4.83 20.16 -14.41
N PHE A 55 5.70 20.68 -13.53
CA PHE A 55 6.03 19.99 -12.28
C PHE A 55 4.89 19.97 -11.27
N ASN A 56 4.02 20.98 -11.25
CA ASN A 56 2.82 20.96 -10.42
C ASN A 56 1.81 19.91 -10.92
N ASP A 57 1.61 19.82 -12.23
CA ASP A 57 0.73 18.81 -12.83
C ASP A 57 1.26 17.39 -12.59
N LEU A 58 2.58 17.20 -12.71
CA LEU A 58 3.23 15.92 -12.40
C LEU A 58 3.05 15.53 -10.93
N LYS A 59 3.28 16.47 -9.99
CA LYS A 59 3.05 16.24 -8.56
C LYS A 59 1.59 15.89 -8.27
N GLY A 60 0.65 16.60 -8.88
CA GLY A 60 -0.77 16.33 -8.73
C GLY A 60 -1.17 14.95 -9.25
N THR A 61 -0.64 14.55 -10.40
CA THR A 61 -0.88 13.23 -10.99
C THR A 61 -0.30 12.10 -10.13
N LEU A 62 0.96 12.26 -9.69
CA LEU A 62 1.62 11.29 -8.83
C LEU A 62 0.90 11.14 -7.48
N GLY A 63 0.44 12.25 -6.88
CA GLY A 63 -0.34 12.23 -5.65
C GLY A 63 -1.60 11.38 -5.79
N LYS A 64 -2.39 11.60 -6.84
CA LYS A 64 -3.60 10.80 -7.11
C LYS A 64 -3.31 9.32 -7.26
N LEU A 65 -2.26 8.95 -8.01
CA LEU A 65 -1.88 7.55 -8.20
C LEU A 65 -1.44 6.89 -6.88
N LEU A 66 -0.76 7.63 -6.00
CA LEU A 66 -0.38 7.14 -4.69
C LEU A 66 -1.61 6.94 -3.79
N ASP A 67 -2.55 7.87 -3.80
CA ASP A 67 -3.80 7.77 -3.03
C ASP A 67 -4.65 6.58 -3.51
N GLU A 68 -4.79 6.40 -4.83
CA GLU A 68 -5.49 5.24 -5.43
C GLU A 68 -4.83 3.92 -5.04
N ARG A 69 -3.49 3.86 -5.06
CA ARG A 69 -2.75 2.66 -4.67
C ARG A 69 -2.90 2.38 -3.18
N LEU A 70 -2.89 3.40 -2.33
CA LEU A 70 -3.10 3.25 -0.89
C LEU A 70 -4.48 2.67 -0.60
N VAL A 71 -5.53 3.21 -1.23
CA VAL A 71 -6.91 2.70 -1.06
C VAL A 71 -7.00 1.23 -1.46
N THR A 72 -6.44 0.88 -2.62
CA THR A 72 -6.41 -0.52 -3.08
C THR A 72 -5.71 -1.44 -2.08
N LEU A 73 -4.54 -1.03 -1.57
CA LEU A 73 -3.78 -1.83 -0.61
C LEU A 73 -4.51 -2.00 0.72
N LEU A 74 -5.19 -0.97 1.20
CA LEU A 74 -6.01 -1.07 2.41
C LEU A 74 -7.17 -2.05 2.21
N GLN A 75 -7.84 -2.01 1.05
CA GLN A 75 -8.88 -2.97 0.72
C GLN A 75 -8.35 -4.41 0.61
N GLU A 76 -7.14 -4.60 0.07
CA GLU A 76 -6.48 -5.92 0.05
C GLU A 76 -6.24 -6.43 1.48
N VAL A 77 -5.80 -5.56 2.40
CA VAL A 77 -5.62 -5.91 3.82
C VAL A 77 -6.95 -6.27 4.48
N ASP A 78 -7.99 -5.46 4.29
CA ASP A 78 -9.33 -5.72 4.85
C ASP A 78 -9.90 -7.05 4.33
N THR A 79 -9.67 -7.35 3.05
CA THR A 79 -10.10 -8.61 2.42
C THR A 79 -9.39 -9.79 3.07
N ILE A 80 -8.06 -9.71 3.25
CA ILE A 80 -7.29 -10.75 3.93
C ILE A 80 -7.82 -10.92 5.36
N GLU A 81 -8.02 -9.84 6.12
CA GLU A 81 -8.57 -9.93 7.47
C GLU A 81 -9.91 -10.68 7.49
N GLN A 82 -10.87 -10.29 6.64
CA GLN A 82 -12.18 -10.93 6.57
C GLN A 82 -12.11 -12.40 6.17
N GLU A 83 -11.31 -12.75 5.17
CA GLU A 83 -11.13 -14.12 4.70
C GLU A 83 -10.43 -15.00 5.73
N THR A 84 -9.57 -14.41 6.56
CA THR A 84 -8.77 -15.14 7.56
C THR A 84 -9.52 -15.35 8.88
N ILE A 85 -10.43 -14.44 9.27
CA ILE A 85 -11.24 -14.57 10.49
C ILE A 85 -12.28 -15.69 10.37
N LYS A 86 -12.96 -15.82 9.24
CA LYS A 86 -14.08 -16.77 9.09
C LYS A 86 -13.70 -18.22 9.41
N PRO A 87 -12.58 -18.78 8.93
CA PRO A 87 -12.12 -20.11 9.35
C PRO A 87 -11.83 -20.22 10.84
N LEU A 88 -11.39 -19.15 11.50
CA LEU A 88 -11.17 -19.11 12.95
C LEU A 88 -12.50 -19.18 13.69
N ASP A 89 -13.50 -18.41 13.27
CA ASP A 89 -14.86 -18.44 13.83
C ASP A 89 -15.49 -19.83 13.70
N ASP A 90 -15.32 -20.46 12.54
CA ASP A 90 -15.83 -21.82 12.30
C ASP A 90 -15.10 -22.85 13.19
N CYS A 91 -13.79 -22.71 13.38
CA CYS A 91 -13.03 -23.53 14.33
C CYS A 91 -13.47 -23.29 15.77
N GLN A 92 -13.74 -22.04 16.16
CA GLN A 92 -14.23 -21.70 17.50
C GLN A 92 -15.57 -22.40 17.76
N LYS A 93 -16.53 -22.32 16.84
CA LYS A 93 -17.83 -23.01 16.97
C LYS A 93 -17.66 -24.53 17.15
N LEU A 94 -16.74 -25.14 16.41
CA LEU A 94 -16.45 -26.58 16.55
C LEU A 94 -15.87 -26.92 17.93
N ILE A 95 -14.99 -26.07 18.47
CA ILE A 95 -14.43 -26.26 19.80
C ILE A 95 -15.50 -26.05 20.87
N GLU A 96 -16.29 -24.98 20.79
CA GLU A 96 -17.41 -24.69 21.71
C GLU A 96 -18.41 -25.85 21.74
N HIS A 97 -18.81 -26.36 20.58
CA HIS A 97 -19.69 -27.54 20.52
C HIS A 97 -19.06 -28.78 21.15
N GLY A 98 -17.76 -29.00 20.92
CA GLY A 98 -17.01 -30.10 21.53
C GLY A 98 -16.90 -29.97 23.06
N VAL A 99 -16.71 -28.76 23.57
CA VAL A 99 -16.69 -28.46 25.01
C VAL A 99 -18.05 -28.74 25.63
N ASN A 100 -19.13 -28.22 25.04
CA ASN A 100 -20.50 -28.46 25.52
C ASN A 100 -20.84 -29.95 25.54
N THR A 101 -20.48 -30.68 24.47
CA THR A 101 -20.70 -32.13 24.39
C THR A 101 -19.91 -32.88 25.47
N ALA A 102 -18.67 -32.46 25.75
CA ALA A 102 -17.87 -33.05 26.82
C ALA A 102 -18.44 -32.73 28.21
N GLU A 103 -18.97 -31.53 28.41
CA GLU A 103 -19.63 -31.12 29.65
C GLU A 103 -20.91 -31.91 29.91
N ASP A 104 -21.78 -32.05 28.90
CA ASP A 104 -22.98 -32.90 28.96
C ASP A 104 -22.60 -34.35 29.32
N LEU A 105 -21.54 -34.89 28.70
CA LEU A 105 -21.08 -36.25 28.98
C LEU A 105 -20.54 -36.38 30.41
N VAL A 106 -19.78 -35.40 30.92
CA VAL A 106 -19.30 -35.40 32.30
C VAL A 106 -20.48 -35.41 33.27
N GLN A 107 -21.49 -34.57 33.05
CA GLN A 107 -22.70 -34.55 33.87
C GLN A 107 -23.46 -35.89 33.81
N GLU A 108 -23.64 -36.48 32.63
CA GLU A 108 -24.23 -37.83 32.48
C GLU A 108 -23.44 -38.86 33.30
N GLY A 109 -22.11 -38.80 33.27
CA GLY A 109 -21.22 -39.68 34.01
C GLY A 109 -21.33 -39.52 35.53
N GLU A 110 -21.34 -38.28 36.02
CA GLU A 110 -21.50 -37.97 37.45
C GLU A 110 -22.84 -38.48 37.99
N ILE A 111 -23.93 -38.28 37.24
CA ILE A 111 -25.26 -38.80 37.58
C ILE A 111 -25.26 -40.33 37.60
N ALA A 112 -24.64 -40.97 36.59
CA ALA A 112 -24.56 -42.43 36.51
C ALA A 112 -23.77 -43.05 37.68
N ILE A 113 -22.70 -42.39 38.13
CA ILE A 113 -21.90 -42.81 39.29
C ILE A 113 -22.71 -42.68 40.58
N LEU A 114 -23.42 -41.56 40.77
CA LEU A 114 -24.26 -41.33 41.96
C LEU A 114 -25.45 -42.31 42.06
N GLY A 115 -25.93 -42.83 40.93
CA GLY A 115 -27.07 -43.75 40.85
C GLY A 115 -26.80 -45.20 41.30
N GLY A 116 -25.54 -45.61 41.49
CA GLY A 116 -25.16 -46.95 41.96
C GLY A 116 -25.34 -48.11 40.96
N VAL A 117 -24.78 -49.29 41.28
CA VAL A 117 -24.66 -50.48 40.38
C VAL A 117 -25.94 -51.35 40.31
N GLY A 118 -27.11 -50.77 40.62
CA GLY A 118 -28.41 -51.46 40.62
C GLY A 118 -29.15 -51.39 39.27
N GLU A 119 -30.49 -51.26 39.29
CA GLU A 119 -31.36 -51.14 38.10
C GLU A 119 -31.01 -49.99 37.13
N GLN A 120 -30.08 -49.09 37.47
CA GLN A 120 -29.56 -48.03 36.59
C GLN A 120 -28.31 -48.42 35.78
N ASN A 121 -27.98 -49.72 35.69
CA ASN A 121 -26.83 -50.22 34.92
C ASN A 121 -26.86 -49.83 33.43
N GLU A 122 -28.04 -49.62 32.84
CA GLU A 122 -28.16 -49.11 31.46
C GLU A 122 -27.57 -47.71 31.29
N LYS A 123 -27.72 -46.81 32.27
CA LYS A 123 -27.16 -45.45 32.20
C LYS A 123 -25.63 -45.49 32.28
N LEU A 124 -25.09 -46.26 33.22
CA LEU A 124 -23.64 -46.51 33.35
C LEU A 124 -23.04 -47.13 32.08
N TRP A 125 -23.74 -48.11 31.49
CA TRP A 125 -23.29 -48.75 30.25
C TRP A 125 -23.36 -47.81 29.05
N SER A 126 -24.44 -47.04 28.91
CA SER A 126 -24.61 -46.06 27.84
C SER A 126 -23.57 -44.94 27.91
N PHE A 127 -23.28 -44.42 29.11
CA PHE A 127 -22.22 -43.45 29.35
C PHE A 127 -20.86 -44.04 28.98
N THR A 128 -20.52 -45.23 29.47
CA THR A 128 -19.22 -45.88 29.22
C THR A 128 -18.99 -46.10 27.72
N LYS A 129 -20.05 -46.47 26.99
CA LYS A 129 -20.01 -46.61 25.53
C LYS A 129 -19.84 -45.27 24.80
N LYS A 130 -20.45 -44.18 25.28
CA LYS A 130 -20.24 -42.83 24.73
C LYS A 130 -18.83 -42.30 25.05
N ALA A 131 -18.34 -42.51 26.26
CA ALA A 131 -17.04 -42.04 26.73
C ALA A 131 -15.85 -42.70 26.01
N SER A 132 -15.98 -43.98 25.63
CA SER A 132 -14.94 -44.68 24.86
C SER A 132 -14.72 -44.08 23.47
N HIS A 133 -15.76 -43.50 22.85
CA HIS A 133 -15.64 -42.80 21.57
C HIS A 133 -14.87 -41.48 21.71
N ILE A 134 -15.08 -40.71 22.79
CA ILE A 134 -14.37 -39.44 23.02
C ILE A 134 -12.88 -39.64 23.38
N GLN A 135 -12.56 -40.74 24.07
CA GLN A 135 -11.15 -41.04 24.37
C GLN A 135 -10.34 -41.15 23.08
N LEU A 136 -10.85 -41.84 22.05
CA LEU A 136 -10.17 -41.96 20.75
C LEU A 136 -9.95 -40.60 20.08
N ASP A 137 -10.92 -39.69 20.16
CA ASP A 137 -10.79 -38.31 19.64
C ASP A 137 -9.73 -37.48 20.38
N ARG A 138 -9.58 -37.67 21.71
CA ARG A 138 -8.56 -36.99 22.52
C ARG A 138 -7.13 -37.35 22.09
N TRP A 139 -6.87 -38.62 21.78
CA TRP A 139 -5.54 -39.06 21.30
C TRP A 139 -5.17 -38.45 19.94
N MET A 140 -6.17 -38.21 19.08
CA MET A 140 -5.98 -37.53 17.80
C MET A 140 -5.61 -36.05 17.97
N MET A 141 -6.13 -35.38 19.00
CA MET A 141 -5.86 -33.96 19.30
C MET A 141 -4.47 -33.71 19.92
N THR A 142 -3.96 -34.64 20.74
CA THR A 142 -2.63 -34.52 21.39
C THR A 142 -1.44 -34.61 20.42
N LEU A 143 -1.68 -34.98 19.16
CA LEU A 143 -0.66 -35.08 18.11
C LEU A 143 -0.46 -33.77 17.31
N GLN A 144 -1.09 -32.66 17.71
CA GLN A 144 -0.93 -31.38 17.03
C GLN A 144 0.20 -30.50 17.59
N PRO A 145 0.90 -29.72 16.74
CA PRO A 145 1.83 -28.70 17.20
C PRO A 145 1.10 -27.55 17.91
N LYS A 146 1.66 -27.07 19.03
CA LYS A 146 1.22 -25.88 19.75
C LYS A 146 1.09 -24.68 18.79
N ILE A 147 -0.11 -24.09 18.73
CA ILE A 147 -0.34 -22.76 18.15
C ILE A 147 0.06 -21.76 19.23
N THR A 148 1.36 -21.63 19.50
CA THR A 148 1.83 -20.59 20.41
C THR A 148 3.06 -19.94 19.80
N ASP A 149 2.92 -18.64 19.57
CA ASP A 149 3.93 -17.68 19.14
C ASP A 149 4.49 -17.83 17.72
N SER A 150 3.94 -17.03 16.81
CA SER A 150 4.74 -16.49 15.71
C SER A 150 4.17 -15.14 15.31
N SER A 151 4.95 -14.11 15.59
CA SER A 151 4.79 -12.73 15.15
C SER A 151 4.31 -12.65 13.70
N SER A 152 3.10 -12.12 13.49
CA SER A 152 2.54 -11.38 12.33
C SER A 152 2.85 -11.75 10.87
N VAL A 153 3.76 -12.68 10.56
CA VAL A 153 4.27 -12.90 9.19
C VAL A 153 3.63 -14.13 8.53
N ASN A 154 2.81 -14.90 9.23
CA ASN A 154 2.37 -16.18 8.66
C ASN A 154 0.91 -16.54 8.99
N VAL A 155 0.00 -15.59 8.78
CA VAL A 155 -1.45 -15.84 8.80
C VAL A 155 -1.82 -17.00 7.86
N LEU A 156 -1.20 -17.08 6.67
CA LEU A 156 -1.35 -18.22 5.75
C LEU A 156 -0.88 -19.55 6.35
N GLN A 157 0.17 -19.55 7.17
CA GLN A 157 0.67 -20.76 7.83
C GLN A 157 -0.24 -21.20 8.98
N ILE A 158 -0.87 -20.25 9.68
CA ILE A 158 -1.90 -20.54 10.70
C ILE A 158 -3.13 -21.14 10.02
N ILE A 159 -3.60 -20.54 8.92
CA ILE A 159 -4.77 -21.02 8.15
C ILE A 159 -4.51 -22.41 7.57
N LEU A 160 -3.37 -22.64 6.91
CA LEU A 160 -3.02 -23.96 6.38
C LEU A 160 -2.97 -25.02 7.48
N ARG A 161 -2.46 -24.68 8.68
CA ARG A 161 -2.40 -25.60 9.82
C ARG A 161 -3.79 -25.90 10.39
N MET A 162 -4.68 -24.92 10.44
CA MET A 162 -6.06 -25.10 10.91
C MET A 162 -6.93 -25.85 9.89
N TYR A 163 -6.77 -25.57 8.59
CA TYR A 163 -7.47 -26.28 7.52
C TYR A 163 -7.07 -27.76 7.45
N MET A 164 -5.78 -28.07 7.60
CA MET A 164 -5.27 -29.44 7.70
C MET A 164 -5.81 -30.19 8.94
N TRP A 165 -6.06 -29.49 10.04
CA TRP A 165 -6.70 -30.08 11.21
C TRP A 165 -8.17 -30.41 10.97
N ALA A 166 -8.94 -29.48 10.39
CA ALA A 166 -10.35 -29.68 10.11
C ALA A 166 -10.58 -30.84 9.12
N LEU A 167 -9.74 -30.97 8.08
CA LEU A 167 -9.80 -32.07 7.12
C LEU A 167 -9.55 -33.44 7.76
N LYS A 168 -8.59 -33.53 8.69
CA LYS A 168 -8.22 -34.78 9.36
C LYS A 168 -9.30 -35.30 10.32
N ARG A 169 -10.28 -34.45 10.68
CA ARG A 169 -11.39 -34.80 11.56
C ARG A 169 -12.66 -35.22 10.80
N ASN A 170 -12.76 -34.88 9.51
CA ASN A 170 -13.90 -35.20 8.64
C ASN A 170 -13.64 -36.40 7.69
N SER A 171 -12.49 -37.06 7.81
CA SER A 171 -12.08 -38.27 7.09
C SER A 171 -11.97 -39.45 8.04
#